data_AF-A0A4Q3VA82-F1
#
_entry.id   AF-A0A4Q3VA82-F1
#
_cell.length_a   1.000
_cell.length_b   1.000
_cell.length_c   1.000
_cell.angle_alpha   90.00
_cell.angle_beta   90.00
_cell.angle_gamma   90.00
#
_symmetry.space_group_name_H-M   'P 1'
#
loop_
_entity.id
_entity.type
_entity.pdbx_description
1 polymer ?
#
loop_
_entity_poly.entity_id
_entity_poly.type
_entity_poly.pdbx_seq_one_letter_code
_entity_poly.pdbx_strand_id
1 'polypeptide(L)'
;MKFGDVIRTANQGVWRNPLRALLTMAAIFIGAFTLSLTNGLGSGISDYVGQQAKASGSANTINVQLKPEDRGGGDPTKPRRYDPDHSSNPFGGFGGPGGGLKMMTQEDVDAIRKQEGIIDATPLKNARPSYLEGPSGDKYEFAVSGYVKGDQTPLAAGKLPDSTGSEFQVLLPQTYLQSLGFTTPESAVGGKVKIGITDADGIIQVVTATVVGVP
;
A
#
# COMPACT_ATOMS: atom_id res chain seq x y z
N MET A 1 -29.75 43.43 41.75
CA MET A 1 -28.33 43.25 41.34
C MET A 1 -28.32 42.87 39.86
N LYS A 2 -27.58 43.58 39.01
CA LYS A 2 -27.52 43.28 37.57
C LYS A 2 -26.42 42.24 37.33
N PHE A 3 -26.68 41.23 36.50
CA PHE A 3 -25.75 40.13 36.20
C PHE A 3 -24.33 40.61 35.80
N GLY A 4 -24.25 41.74 35.09
CA GLY A 4 -22.97 42.37 34.72
C GLY A 4 -22.13 42.85 35.90
N ASP A 5 -22.74 43.31 37.00
CA ASP A 5 -21.98 43.70 38.20
C ASP A 5 -21.37 42.48 38.90
N VAL A 6 -22.03 41.33 38.85
CA VAL A 6 -21.51 40.09 39.44
C VAL A 6 -20.24 39.65 38.72
N ILE A 7 -20.24 39.67 37.38
CA ILE A 7 -19.05 39.34 36.57
C ILE A 7 -17.92 40.34 36.82
N ARG A 8 -18.23 41.64 36.86
CA ARG A 8 -17.23 42.70 37.10
C ARG A 8 -16.56 42.56 38.46
N THR A 9 -17.35 42.25 39.50
CA THR A 9 -16.85 42.06 40.86
C THR A 9 -16.04 40.76 41.00
N ALA A 10 -16.48 39.68 40.35
CA ALA A 10 -15.74 38.42 40.31
C ALA A 10 -14.37 38.58 39.64
N ASN A 11 -14.31 39.33 38.53
CA ASN A 11 -13.05 39.57 37.82
C ASN A 11 -12.08 40.39 38.68
N GLN A 12 -12.53 41.46 39.33
CA GLN A 12 -11.69 42.20 40.30
C GLN A 12 -11.18 41.32 41.45
N GLY A 13 -11.96 40.33 41.89
CA GLY A 13 -11.54 39.35 42.89
C GLY A 13 -10.38 38.45 42.44
N VAL A 14 -10.32 38.10 41.15
CA VAL A 14 -9.22 37.35 40.54
C VAL A 14 -7.94 38.18 40.51
N TRP A 15 -8.03 39.45 40.10
CA TRP A 15 -6.89 40.37 40.02
C TRP A 15 -6.31 40.76 41.38
N ARG A 16 -7.12 40.73 42.45
CA ARG A 16 -6.66 41.09 43.80
C ARG A 16 -5.80 40.01 44.46
N ASN A 17 -6.06 38.72 44.16
CA ASN A 17 -5.30 37.59 44.69
C ASN A 17 -4.78 36.68 43.55
N PRO A 18 -3.83 37.15 42.74
CA PRO A 18 -3.42 36.49 41.49
C PRO A 18 -2.76 35.13 41.72
N LEU A 19 -1.99 34.97 42.81
CA LEU A 19 -1.27 33.73 43.10
C LEU A 19 -2.22 32.54 43.31
N ARG A 20 -3.26 32.74 44.12
CA ARG A 20 -4.26 31.70 44.39
C ARG A 20 -5.05 31.36 43.12
N ALA A 21 -5.50 32.39 42.39
CA ALA A 21 -6.26 32.18 41.15
C ALA A 21 -5.44 31.42 40.10
N LEU A 22 -4.15 31.75 39.95
CA LEU A 22 -3.26 31.09 39.01
C LEU A 22 -2.97 29.64 39.40
N LEU A 23 -2.75 29.35 40.69
CA LEU A 23 -2.56 27.99 41.18
C LEU A 23 -3.80 27.12 40.98
N THR A 24 -5.00 27.66 41.21
CA THR A 24 -6.26 26.93 40.97
C THR A 24 -6.49 26.69 39.48
N MET A 25 -6.26 27.71 38.64
CA MET A 25 -6.36 27.58 37.18
C MET A 25 -5.35 26.55 36.64
N ALA A 26 -4.11 26.57 37.13
CA ALA A 26 -3.09 25.61 36.75
C ALA A 26 -3.48 24.17 37.13
N ALA A 27 -4.02 23.96 38.33
CA ALA A 27 -4.47 22.64 38.76
C ALA A 27 -5.60 22.10 37.86
N ILE A 28 -6.60 22.92 37.54
CA ILE A 28 -7.69 22.55 36.63
C ILE A 28 -7.14 22.29 35.22
N PHE A 29 -6.24 23.14 34.74
CA PHE A 29 -5.65 23.02 33.41
C PHE A 29 -4.83 21.74 33.29
N ILE A 30 -4.01 21.39 34.28
CA ILE A 30 -3.24 20.14 34.28
C ILE A 30 -4.18 18.93 34.22
N GLY A 31 -5.26 18.93 35.01
CA GLY A 31 -6.25 17.85 34.99
C GLY A 31 -6.94 17.71 33.62
N ALA A 32 -7.44 18.81 33.07
CA ALA A 32 -8.10 18.83 31.77
C ALA A 32 -7.13 18.48 30.63
N PHE A 33 -5.92 19.04 30.64
CA PHE A 33 -4.88 18.79 29.65
C PHE A 33 -4.45 17.32 29.65
N THR A 34 -4.25 16.72 30.83
CA THR A 34 -3.91 15.29 30.94
C THR A 34 -5.01 14.42 30.36
N LEU A 35 -6.28 14.70 30.66
CA LEU A 35 -7.40 13.94 30.12
C LEU A 35 -7.54 14.11 28.60
N SER A 36 -7.42 15.34 28.09
CA SER A 36 -7.43 15.63 26.66
C SER A 36 -6.26 14.95 25.93
N LEU A 37 -5.06 14.97 26.51
CA LEU A 37 -3.89 14.33 25.93
C LEU A 37 -4.04 12.80 25.90
N THR A 38 -4.50 12.19 26.99
CA THR A 38 -4.75 10.75 27.03
C THR A 38 -5.83 10.32 26.03
N ASN A 39 -6.93 11.07 25.92
CA ASN A 39 -7.99 10.79 24.95
C ASN A 39 -7.51 10.99 23.51
N GLY A 40 -6.78 12.09 23.25
CA GLY A 40 -6.23 12.40 21.93
C GLY A 40 -5.22 11.36 21.47
N LEU A 41 -4.30 10.96 22.35
CA LEU A 41 -3.34 9.89 22.08
C LEU A 41 -4.03 8.54 21.90
N GLY A 42 -5.03 8.22 22.73
CA GLY A 42 -5.79 6.98 22.61
C GLY A 42 -6.49 6.83 21.26
N SER A 43 -7.21 7.88 20.83
CA SER A 43 -7.85 7.92 19.51
C SER A 43 -6.80 7.85 18.39
N GLY A 44 -5.75 8.67 18.48
CA GLY A 44 -4.71 8.73 17.45
C GLY A 44 -3.97 7.40 17.25
N ILE A 45 -3.63 6.72 18.34
CA ILE A 45 -3.00 5.39 18.27
C ILE A 45 -4.00 4.36 17.71
N SER A 46 -5.27 4.37 18.14
CA SER A 46 -6.28 3.45 17.62
C SER A 46 -6.51 3.65 16.12
N ASP A 47 -6.55 4.90 15.67
CA ASP A 47 -6.71 5.24 14.26
C ASP A 47 -5.49 4.81 13.45
N TYR A 48 -4.28 5.05 13.96
CA TYR A 48 -3.04 4.61 13.33
C TYR A 48 -2.96 3.08 13.23
N VAL A 49 -3.25 2.36 14.31
CA VAL A 49 -3.29 0.88 14.31
C VAL A 49 -4.38 0.38 13.37
N GLY A 50 -5.55 1.02 13.33
CA GLY A 50 -6.63 0.67 12.41
C GLY A 50 -6.23 0.87 10.95
N GLN A 51 -5.53 1.96 10.63
CA GLN A 51 -5.01 2.21 9.28
C GLN A 51 -3.92 1.20 8.91
N GLN A 52 -2.99 0.91 9.83
CA GLN A 52 -1.95 -0.10 9.60
C GLN A 52 -2.55 -1.51 9.43
N ALA A 53 -3.57 -1.87 10.21
CA ALA A 53 -4.27 -3.13 10.06
C ALA A 53 -4.97 -3.23 8.69
N LYS A 54 -5.59 -2.15 8.20
CA LYS A 54 -6.20 -2.09 6.87
C LYS A 54 -5.16 -2.13 5.74
N ALA A 55 -4.02 -1.48 5.93
CA ALA A 55 -2.91 -1.49 4.97
C ALA A 55 -2.16 -2.84 4.96
N SER A 56 -2.18 -3.58 6.06
CA SER A 56 -1.49 -4.87 6.19
C SER A 56 -2.23 -6.04 5.52
N GLY A 57 -3.43 -5.83 4.96
CA GLY A 57 -4.08 -6.84 4.15
C GLY A 57 -5.58 -6.63 3.97
N SER A 58 -6.07 -7.03 2.80
CA SER A 58 -7.49 -7.09 2.50
C SER A 58 -8.16 -8.20 3.31
N ALA A 59 -9.18 -7.84 4.10
CA ALA A 59 -9.88 -8.74 5.02
C ALA A 59 -10.46 -10.01 4.35
N ASN A 60 -10.66 -9.97 3.03
CA ASN A 60 -11.30 -11.03 2.24
C ASN A 60 -10.39 -11.60 1.13
N THR A 61 -9.07 -11.59 1.30
CA THR A 61 -8.14 -12.15 0.31
C THR A 61 -7.36 -13.34 0.84
N ILE A 62 -7.31 -14.42 0.07
CA ILE A 62 -6.55 -15.64 0.37
C ILE A 62 -5.43 -15.75 -0.67
N ASN A 63 -4.18 -15.85 -0.19
CA ASN A 63 -3.05 -16.15 -1.06
C ASN A 63 -2.94 -17.65 -1.27
N VAL A 64 -3.30 -18.10 -2.47
CA VAL A 64 -3.10 -19.48 -2.91
C VAL A 64 -1.72 -19.59 -3.54
N GLN A 65 -0.97 -20.60 -3.12
CA GLN A 65 0.34 -20.86 -3.66
C GLN A 65 0.57 -22.37 -3.75
N LEU A 66 1.44 -22.80 -4.66
CA LEU A 66 1.79 -24.21 -4.82
C LEU A 66 2.38 -24.81 -3.55
N LYS A 67 2.45 -26.14 -3.45
CA LYS A 67 3.11 -26.76 -2.31
C LYS A 67 4.62 -26.52 -2.37
N PRO A 68 5.34 -26.46 -1.23
CA PRO A 68 6.79 -26.27 -1.22
C PRO A 68 7.55 -27.27 -2.10
N GLU A 69 7.06 -28.52 -2.14
CA GLU A 69 7.58 -29.58 -3.01
C GLU A 69 7.47 -29.22 -4.50
N ASP A 70 6.37 -28.61 -4.93
CA ASP A 70 6.13 -28.23 -6.33
C ASP A 70 6.87 -26.93 -6.73
N ARG A 71 7.26 -26.10 -5.75
CA ARG A 71 8.05 -24.86 -5.95
C ARG A 71 9.56 -25.10 -6.06
N GLY A 72 9.99 -26.30 -6.47
CA GLY A 72 11.42 -26.61 -6.59
C GLY A 72 12.14 -26.91 -5.27
N GLY A 73 11.45 -26.88 -4.13
CA GLY A 73 11.96 -27.29 -2.82
C GLY A 73 11.94 -28.81 -2.66
N GLY A 74 12.87 -29.50 -3.31
CA GLY A 74 13.08 -30.94 -3.13
C GLY A 74 13.97 -31.26 -1.95
N ASP A 75 13.84 -32.48 -1.44
CA ASP A 75 14.82 -33.08 -0.55
C ASP A 75 16.21 -33.03 -1.25
N PRO A 76 17.20 -32.30 -0.71
CA PRO A 76 18.52 -32.16 -1.34
C PRO A 76 19.28 -33.49 -1.41
N THR A 77 18.79 -34.54 -0.76
CA THR A 77 19.43 -35.85 -0.69
C THR A 77 18.96 -36.83 -1.77
N LYS A 78 17.96 -36.48 -2.60
CA LYS A 78 17.42 -37.38 -3.63
C LYS A 78 17.18 -36.71 -4.98
N PRO A 79 17.57 -37.35 -6.10
CA PRO A 79 17.25 -36.85 -7.43
C PRO A 79 15.73 -36.91 -7.68
N ARG A 80 15.20 -35.86 -8.32
CA ARG A 80 13.79 -35.77 -8.71
C ARG A 80 13.54 -36.40 -10.08
N ARG A 81 12.36 -36.98 -10.26
CA ARG A 81 11.88 -37.44 -11.56
C ARG A 81 11.61 -36.23 -12.45
N TYR A 82 12.08 -36.26 -13.68
CA TYR A 82 11.81 -35.21 -14.66
C TYR A 82 10.31 -35.16 -14.96
N ASP A 83 9.73 -33.98 -14.86
CA ASP A 83 8.35 -33.68 -15.24
C ASP A 83 8.39 -32.72 -16.44
N PRO A 84 7.88 -33.12 -17.63
CA PRO A 84 7.85 -32.26 -18.81
C PRO A 84 6.93 -31.03 -18.63
N ASP A 85 5.99 -31.05 -17.69
CA ASP A 85 5.08 -29.94 -17.40
C ASP A 85 5.69 -28.92 -16.41
N HIS A 86 6.91 -29.16 -15.91
CA HIS A 86 7.66 -28.15 -15.17
C HIS A 86 8.25 -27.11 -16.13
N SER A 87 7.71 -25.88 -16.09
CA SER A 87 8.29 -24.75 -16.81
C SER A 87 9.70 -24.46 -16.29
N SER A 88 10.70 -24.47 -17.18
CA SER A 88 11.98 -23.85 -16.90
C SER A 88 11.73 -22.36 -16.70
N ASN A 89 11.93 -21.87 -15.48
CA ASN A 89 11.78 -20.44 -15.21
C ASN A 89 12.95 -19.70 -15.90
N PRO A 90 12.70 -18.83 -16.90
CA PRO A 90 13.79 -18.09 -17.55
C PRO A 90 14.42 -17.06 -16.61
N PHE A 91 13.75 -16.70 -15.52
CA PHE A 91 14.20 -15.76 -14.49
C PHE A 91 15.11 -16.43 -13.45
N GLY A 92 16.20 -17.04 -13.92
CA GLY A 92 17.15 -17.84 -13.13
C GLY A 92 17.35 -17.37 -11.69
N GLY A 93 17.21 -18.29 -10.72
CA GLY A 93 17.57 -18.02 -9.33
C GLY A 93 16.92 -18.90 -8.26
N PHE A 94 15.79 -19.56 -8.54
CA PHE A 94 15.06 -20.35 -7.52
C PHE A 94 15.07 -21.87 -7.72
N GLY A 95 15.80 -22.38 -8.70
CA GLY A 95 15.94 -23.81 -8.94
C GLY A 95 17.36 -24.10 -9.39
N GLY A 96 18.03 -25.05 -8.73
CA GLY A 96 19.29 -25.59 -9.21
C GLY A 96 19.16 -26.20 -10.62
N PRO A 97 20.25 -26.70 -11.20
CA PRO A 97 20.24 -27.31 -12.53
C PRO A 97 19.14 -28.39 -12.65
N GLY A 98 18.19 -28.21 -13.57
CA GLY A 98 17.05 -29.12 -13.77
C GLY A 98 15.80 -28.82 -12.91
N GLY A 99 15.80 -27.78 -12.08
CA GLY A 99 14.67 -27.36 -11.27
C GLY A 99 13.75 -26.37 -11.99
N GLY A 100 12.93 -26.86 -12.92
CA GLY A 100 11.76 -26.09 -13.36
C GLY A 100 10.81 -25.86 -12.18
N LEU A 101 10.19 -24.70 -12.11
CA LEU A 101 9.10 -24.45 -11.16
C LEU A 101 7.82 -24.92 -11.85
N LYS A 102 7.03 -25.77 -11.19
CA LYS A 102 5.64 -25.93 -11.64
C LYS A 102 4.98 -24.57 -11.57
N MET A 103 4.38 -24.11 -12.65
CA MET A 103 3.60 -22.88 -12.67
C MET A 103 2.12 -23.25 -12.51
N MET A 104 1.35 -22.43 -11.79
CA MET A 104 -0.10 -22.60 -11.78
C MET A 104 -0.63 -22.29 -13.17
N THR A 105 -1.51 -23.15 -13.67
CA THR A 105 -2.13 -22.99 -14.99
C THR A 105 -3.45 -22.23 -14.89
N GLN A 106 -4.03 -21.88 -16.03
CA GLN A 106 -5.34 -21.22 -16.06
C GLN A 106 -6.44 -22.16 -15.54
N GLU A 107 -6.30 -23.46 -15.75
CA GLU A 107 -7.20 -24.49 -15.22
C GLU A 107 -7.19 -24.52 -13.69
N ASP A 108 -6.02 -24.35 -13.06
CA ASP A 108 -5.92 -24.26 -11.60
C ASP A 108 -6.68 -23.02 -11.07
N VAL A 109 -6.55 -21.87 -11.75
CA VAL A 109 -7.27 -20.64 -11.39
C VAL A 109 -8.78 -20.84 -11.53
N ASP A 110 -9.24 -21.48 -12.60
CA ASP A 110 -10.66 -21.73 -12.84
C ASP A 110 -11.24 -22.78 -11.87
N ALA A 111 -10.44 -23.74 -11.44
CA ALA A 111 -10.81 -24.67 -10.37
C ALA A 111 -11.00 -23.93 -9.04
N ILE A 112 -10.10 -23.00 -8.70
CA ILE A 112 -10.21 -22.17 -7.50
C ILE A 112 -11.48 -21.32 -7.56
N ARG A 113 -11.77 -20.67 -8.69
CA ARG A 113 -12.98 -19.84 -8.86
C ARG A 113 -14.30 -20.57 -8.62
N LYS A 114 -14.32 -21.89 -8.85
CA LYS A 114 -15.53 -22.71 -8.68
C LYS A 114 -15.78 -23.13 -7.23
N GLN A 115 -14.83 -22.88 -6.32
CA GLN A 115 -14.99 -23.24 -4.92
C GLN A 115 -16.02 -22.33 -4.24
N GLU A 116 -16.88 -22.93 -3.41
CA GLU A 116 -17.89 -22.21 -2.66
C GLU A 116 -17.26 -21.14 -1.75
N GLY A 117 -17.80 -19.92 -1.79
CA GLY A 117 -17.31 -18.77 -1.02
C GLY A 117 -16.24 -17.92 -1.72
N ILE A 118 -15.73 -18.32 -2.90
CA ILE A 118 -14.78 -17.52 -3.68
C ILE A 118 -15.54 -16.60 -4.67
N ILE A 119 -15.41 -15.29 -4.48
CA ILE A 119 -16.06 -14.27 -5.32
C ILE A 119 -15.26 -14.02 -6.60
N ASP A 120 -13.93 -14.02 -6.49
CA ASP A 120 -13.02 -13.83 -7.61
C ASP A 120 -11.66 -14.48 -7.29
N ALA A 121 -10.95 -14.91 -8.34
CA ALA A 121 -9.57 -15.37 -8.23
C ALA A 121 -8.78 -14.75 -9.39
N THR A 122 -7.69 -14.04 -9.04
CA THR A 122 -6.83 -13.37 -10.00
C THR A 122 -5.40 -13.87 -9.84
N PRO A 123 -4.73 -14.30 -10.92
CA PRO A 123 -3.34 -14.72 -10.84
C PRO A 123 -2.45 -13.51 -10.53
N LEU A 124 -1.54 -13.67 -9.55
CA LEU A 124 -0.54 -12.65 -9.25
C LEU A 124 0.53 -12.66 -10.35
N LYS A 125 0.46 -11.70 -11.27
CA LYS A 125 1.45 -11.51 -12.33
C LYS A 125 2.53 -10.54 -11.84
N ASN A 126 3.72 -11.06 -11.57
CA ASN A 126 4.87 -10.22 -11.24
C ASN A 126 5.59 -9.83 -12.53
N ALA A 127 5.45 -8.56 -12.93
CA ALA A 127 6.30 -7.98 -13.95
C ALA A 127 7.60 -7.48 -13.31
N ARG A 128 8.75 -7.71 -13.97
CA ARG A 128 10.03 -7.07 -13.62
C ARG A 128 10.38 -6.07 -14.71
N PRO A 129 9.80 -4.87 -14.68
CA PRO A 129 10.18 -3.85 -15.63
C PRO A 129 11.61 -3.39 -15.40
N SER A 130 12.22 -2.88 -16.46
CA SER A 130 13.60 -2.43 -16.50
C SER A 130 13.75 -0.97 -16.11
N TYR A 131 12.79 -0.12 -16.47
CA TYR A 131 12.78 1.27 -16.05
C TYR A 131 11.38 1.90 -16.07
N LEU A 132 11.22 2.95 -15.27
CA LEU A 132 10.11 3.89 -15.28
C LEU A 132 10.62 5.24 -15.81
N GLU A 133 9.88 5.84 -16.72
CA GLU A 133 10.14 7.17 -17.28
C GLU A 133 8.91 8.05 -17.08
N GLY A 134 9.11 9.19 -16.42
CA GLY A 134 8.09 10.20 -16.20
C GLY A 134 8.17 11.35 -17.20
N PRO A 135 7.38 12.42 -16.99
CA PRO A 135 7.50 13.66 -17.76
C PRO A 135 8.89 14.28 -17.80
N SER A 136 9.76 14.03 -16.80
CA SER A 136 11.15 14.50 -16.80
C SER A 136 12.01 13.91 -17.92
N GLY A 137 11.61 12.75 -18.47
CA GLY A 137 12.36 12.03 -19.51
C GLY A 137 13.51 11.17 -18.99
N ASP A 138 13.83 11.27 -17.69
CA ASP A 138 14.83 10.43 -17.04
C ASP A 138 14.28 9.02 -16.76
N LYS A 139 15.17 8.02 -16.84
CA LYS A 139 14.84 6.61 -16.61
C LYS A 139 15.31 6.18 -15.23
N TYR A 140 14.39 5.63 -14.44
CA TYR A 140 14.67 5.18 -13.08
C TYR A 140 14.38 3.69 -12.92
N GLU A 141 15.19 3.03 -12.11
CA GLU A 141 14.85 1.69 -11.61
C GLU A 141 13.63 1.79 -10.69
N PHE A 142 12.75 0.80 -10.79
CA PHE A 142 11.57 0.73 -9.94
C PHE A 142 11.10 -0.71 -9.80
N ALA A 143 10.33 -0.96 -8.74
CA ALA A 143 9.65 -2.23 -8.54
C ALA A 143 8.15 -2.05 -8.83
N VAL A 144 7.58 -2.98 -9.59
CA VAL A 144 6.13 -3.11 -9.72
C VAL A 144 5.68 -4.17 -8.74
N SER A 145 4.70 -3.80 -7.91
CA SER A 145 3.92 -4.74 -7.13
C SER A 145 2.54 -4.84 -7.75
N GLY A 146 2.03 -6.06 -7.87
CA GLY A 146 0.65 -6.27 -8.32
C GLY A 146 -0.34 -5.65 -7.33
N TYR A 147 -1.36 -4.98 -7.85
CA TYR A 147 -2.46 -4.47 -7.04
C TYR A 147 -3.48 -5.59 -6.81
N VAL A 148 -3.90 -5.77 -5.56
CA VAL A 148 -4.95 -6.73 -5.19
C VAL A 148 -6.25 -5.98 -4.97
N LYS A 149 -7.30 -6.38 -5.71
CA LYS A 149 -8.63 -5.79 -5.59
C LYS A 149 -9.15 -5.94 -4.15
N GLY A 150 -9.54 -4.81 -3.55
CA GLY A 150 -10.00 -4.76 -2.16
C GLY A 150 -8.95 -4.25 -1.17
N ASP A 151 -7.72 -4.00 -1.62
CA ASP A 151 -6.73 -3.24 -0.86
C ASP A 151 -7.27 -1.82 -0.58
N GLN A 152 -7.18 -1.39 0.68
CA GLN A 152 -7.64 -0.09 1.17
C GLN A 152 -6.45 0.82 1.52
N THR A 153 -5.44 0.83 0.64
CA THR A 153 -4.31 1.74 0.77
C THR A 153 -4.82 3.20 0.86
N PRO A 154 -4.47 3.96 1.91
CA PRO A 154 -4.77 5.39 1.97
C PRO A 154 -4.17 6.13 0.78
N LEU A 155 -4.88 7.12 0.25
CA LEU A 155 -4.41 7.93 -0.88
C LEU A 155 -4.31 9.41 -0.48
N ALA A 156 -3.16 10.02 -0.77
CA ALA A 156 -2.98 11.46 -0.74
C ALA A 156 -3.77 12.15 -1.86
N ALA A 157 -3.81 11.57 -3.07
CA ALA A 157 -4.58 12.08 -4.20
C ALA A 157 -5.07 10.96 -5.13
N GLY A 158 -6.19 11.20 -5.83
CA GLY A 158 -6.70 10.32 -6.88
C GLY A 158 -7.54 9.15 -6.37
N LYS A 159 -7.45 8.00 -7.06
CA LYS A 159 -8.25 6.80 -6.81
C LYS A 159 -7.39 5.54 -6.93
N LEU A 160 -7.86 4.45 -6.33
CA LEU A 160 -7.25 3.13 -6.47
C LEU A 160 -7.40 2.61 -7.92
N PRO A 161 -6.45 1.81 -8.44
CA PRO A 161 -6.52 1.24 -9.77
C PRO A 161 -7.74 0.35 -9.96
N ASP A 162 -8.33 0.45 -11.15
CA ASP A 162 -9.38 -0.45 -11.59
C ASP A 162 -8.77 -1.64 -12.35
N SER A 163 -8.94 -2.84 -11.80
CA SER A 163 -8.48 -4.09 -12.41
C SER A 163 -9.39 -4.60 -13.54
N THR A 164 -10.52 -3.94 -13.81
CA THR A 164 -11.51 -4.37 -14.83
C THR A 164 -11.45 -3.61 -16.14
N GLY A 165 -10.70 -2.50 -16.19
CA GLY A 165 -10.52 -1.67 -17.38
C GLY A 165 -9.47 -2.22 -18.36
N SER A 166 -9.49 -1.71 -19.59
CA SER A 166 -8.46 -1.98 -20.61
C SER A 166 -7.26 -1.02 -20.55
N GLU A 167 -7.36 0.05 -19.75
CA GLU A 167 -6.28 1.02 -19.59
C GLU A 167 -5.28 0.56 -18.51
N PHE A 168 -3.99 0.68 -18.81
CA PHE A 168 -2.96 0.44 -17.80
C PHE A 168 -2.95 1.58 -16.80
N GLN A 169 -3.16 1.24 -15.53
CA GLN A 169 -3.22 2.19 -14.42
C GLN A 169 -2.13 1.89 -13.40
N VAL A 170 -1.59 2.94 -12.77
CA VAL A 170 -0.54 2.81 -11.76
C VAL A 170 -0.77 3.77 -10.60
N LEU A 171 -0.39 3.31 -9.40
CA LEU A 171 -0.21 4.17 -8.23
C LEU A 171 1.26 4.53 -8.11
N LEU A 172 1.55 5.83 -7.95
CA LEU A 172 2.93 6.29 -7.78
C LEU A 172 3.13 6.79 -6.35
N PRO A 173 4.10 6.23 -5.59
CA PRO A 173 4.44 6.76 -4.27
C PRO A 173 4.79 8.25 -4.33
N GLN A 174 4.41 9.00 -3.30
CA GLN A 174 4.73 10.44 -3.23
C GLN A 174 6.24 10.73 -3.39
N THR A 175 7.09 9.82 -2.92
CA THR A 175 8.55 9.93 -3.03
C THR A 175 9.08 9.90 -4.47
N TYR A 176 8.32 9.39 -5.43
CA TYR A 176 8.75 9.29 -6.83
C TYR A 176 8.34 10.50 -7.65
N LEU A 177 7.41 11.32 -7.15
CA LEU A 177 6.83 12.42 -7.92
C LEU A 177 7.89 13.42 -8.42
N GLN A 178 8.76 13.90 -7.52
CA GLN A 178 9.77 14.89 -7.88
C GLN A 178 10.75 14.36 -8.94
N SER A 179 11.26 13.13 -8.77
CA SER A 179 12.19 12.50 -9.71
C SER A 179 11.56 12.30 -11.10
N LEU A 180 10.27 11.96 -11.13
CA LEU A 180 9.52 11.76 -12.37
C LEU A 180 9.09 13.07 -13.03
N GLY A 181 9.27 14.23 -12.37
CA GLY A 181 8.90 15.54 -12.89
C GLY A 181 7.50 16.02 -12.51
N PHE A 182 6.87 15.40 -11.51
CA PHE A 182 5.60 15.84 -10.92
C PHE A 182 5.84 16.73 -9.70
N THR A 183 5.09 17.82 -9.58
CA THR A 183 5.25 18.80 -8.50
C THR A 183 4.40 18.48 -7.27
N THR A 184 3.16 18.04 -7.48
CA THR A 184 2.22 17.72 -6.40
C THR A 184 1.48 16.40 -6.66
N PRO A 185 0.96 15.73 -5.62
CA PRO A 185 0.14 14.52 -5.78
C PRO A 185 -1.02 14.70 -6.76
N GLU A 186 -1.69 15.85 -6.74
CA GLU A 186 -2.83 16.15 -7.61
C GLU A 186 -2.40 16.33 -9.07
N SER A 187 -1.24 16.94 -9.29
CA SER A 187 -0.68 17.11 -10.65
C SER A 187 -0.24 15.80 -11.27
N ALA A 188 0.05 14.80 -10.45
CA ALA A 188 0.45 13.47 -10.90
C ALA A 188 -0.75 12.66 -11.40
N VAL A 189 -1.94 12.86 -10.81
CA VAL A 189 -3.16 12.15 -11.21
C VAL A 189 -3.58 12.55 -12.63
N GLY A 190 -3.80 11.55 -13.49
CA GLY A 190 -4.04 11.72 -14.93
C GLY A 190 -2.76 11.87 -15.76
N GLY A 191 -1.60 11.99 -15.12
CA GLY A 191 -0.30 11.97 -15.77
C GLY A 191 -0.02 10.61 -16.43
N LYS A 192 0.82 10.61 -17.46
CA LYS A 192 1.28 9.39 -18.13
C LYS A 192 2.72 9.09 -17.76
N VAL A 193 2.99 7.82 -17.48
CA VAL A 193 4.34 7.29 -17.29
C VAL A 193 4.59 6.15 -18.27
N LYS A 194 5.84 5.99 -18.69
CA LYS A 194 6.26 4.90 -19.57
C LYS A 194 7.02 3.87 -18.76
N ILE A 195 6.65 2.61 -18.94
CA ILE A 195 7.26 1.46 -18.29
C ILE A 195 7.95 0.63 -19.37
N GLY A 196 9.28 0.53 -19.28
CA GLY A 196 10.05 -0.36 -20.13
C GLY A 196 10.08 -1.77 -19.55
N ILE A 197 9.56 -2.76 -20.28
CA ILE A 197 9.56 -4.17 -19.90
C ILE A 197 10.46 -4.91 -20.86
N THR A 198 11.48 -5.60 -20.34
CA THR A 198 12.31 -6.49 -21.16
C THR A 198 11.60 -7.82 -21.34
N ASP A 199 11.33 -8.19 -22.59
CA ASP A 199 10.74 -9.48 -22.95
C ASP A 199 11.78 -10.61 -22.87
N ALA A 200 11.34 -11.87 -23.01
CA ALA A 200 12.17 -13.06 -23.01
C ALA A 200 13.30 -13.02 -24.06
N ASP A 201 13.07 -12.32 -25.18
CA ASP A 201 14.05 -12.12 -26.25
C ASP A 201 15.04 -10.97 -25.97
N GLY A 202 14.95 -10.31 -24.81
CA GLY A 202 15.81 -9.18 -24.45
C GLY A 202 15.41 -7.84 -25.09
N ILE A 203 14.27 -7.79 -25.79
CA ILE A 203 13.73 -6.58 -26.40
C ILE A 203 12.93 -5.79 -25.37
N ILE A 204 13.18 -4.49 -25.27
CA ILE A 204 12.43 -3.60 -24.39
C ILE A 204 11.15 -3.16 -25.09
N GLN A 205 10.01 -3.59 -24.56
CA GLN A 205 8.69 -3.09 -24.91
C GLN A 205 8.31 -1.94 -23.98
N VAL A 206 7.82 -0.83 -24.54
CA VAL A 206 7.42 0.34 -23.76
C VAL A 206 5.91 0.38 -23.65
N VAL A 207 5.40 0.26 -22.43
CA VAL A 207 3.98 0.36 -22.10
C VAL A 207 3.71 1.71 -21.47
N THR A 208 2.67 2.40 -21.92
CA THR A 208 2.24 3.66 -21.29
C THR A 208 1.14 3.36 -20.28
N ALA A 209 1.33 3.82 -19.04
CA ALA A 209 0.36 3.71 -17.96
C ALA A 209 -0.08 5.08 -17.46
N THR A 210 -1.34 5.19 -17.05
CA THR A 210 -1.94 6.40 -16.46
C THR A 210 -1.81 6.34 -14.95
N VAL A 211 -1.33 7.43 -14.35
CA VAL A 211 -1.26 7.58 -12.90
C VAL A 211 -2.67 7.90 -12.40
N VAL A 212 -3.26 7.00 -11.62
CA VAL A 212 -4.64 7.18 -11.13
C VAL A 212 -4.69 7.67 -9.69
N GLY A 213 -3.60 7.49 -8.94
CA GLY A 213 -3.51 7.92 -7.56
C GLY A 213 -2.09 7.94 -7.02
N VAL A 214 -1.95 8.60 -5.88
CA VAL A 214 -0.73 8.74 -5.09
C VAL A 214 -1.08 8.34 -3.66
N PRO A 215 -0.50 7.25 -3.12
CA PRO A 215 -0.60 6.90 -1.71
C PRO A 215 0.17 7.89 -0.82
#